data_AF-A0AAD6L8S9-F1
#
_entry.id   AF-A0AAD6L8S9-F1
#
_cell.length_a   1.000
_cell.length_b   1.000
_cell.length_c   1.000
_cell.angle_alpha   90.00
_cell.angle_beta   90.00
_cell.angle_gamma   90.00
#
_symmetry.space_group_name_H-M   'P 1'
#
loop_
_entity.id
_entity.type
_entity.pdbx_description
1 polymer ?
#
loop_
_entity_poly.entity_id
_entity_poly.type
_entity_poly.pdbx_seq_one_letter_code
_entity_poly.pdbx_strand_id
1 'polypeptide(L)'
;MMAKIFPRNTTIPTSKTKVFFTATDGQTIVETNAYQDEREFVRDSKFLGSFLLEGIPAALLGVPRIEVKFDIDANEILSVTAIDKGTRKKQDITITGTNTLPSDEV
;
A
#
# COMPACT_ATOMS: atom_id res chain seq x y z
N MET A 1 9.23 7.79 1.12
CA MET A 1 10.15 6.64 0.91
C MET A 1 9.56 5.76 -0.16
N MET A 2 10.34 5.34 -1.16
CA MET A 2 9.87 4.40 -2.20
C MET A 2 10.41 3.00 -1.91
N ALA A 3 9.57 1.99 -2.06
CA ALA A 3 9.94 0.60 -1.82
C ALA A 3 9.48 -0.26 -3.00
N LYS A 4 10.43 -0.89 -3.69
CA LYS A 4 10.11 -1.90 -4.71
C LYS A 4 9.65 -3.18 -4.00
N ILE A 5 8.41 -3.60 -4.26
CA ILE A 5 7.81 -4.78 -3.63
C ILE A 5 7.92 -6.01 -4.54
N PHE A 6 7.51 -5.88 -5.79
CA PHE A 6 7.58 -6.95 -6.78
C PHE A 6 8.55 -6.56 -7.91
N PRO A 7 9.55 -7.40 -8.22
CA PRO A 7 10.38 -7.20 -9.40
C PRO A 7 9.60 -7.41 -10.70
N ARG A 8 10.16 -6.93 -11.81
CA ARG A 8 9.60 -7.18 -13.15
C ARG A 8 9.56 -8.70 -13.42
N ASN A 9 8.52 -9.14 -14.12
CA ASN A 9 8.27 -10.56 -14.44
C ASN A 9 8.05 -11.45 -13.20
N THR A 10 7.55 -10.89 -12.09
CA THR A 10 7.15 -11.72 -10.95
C THR A 10 6.00 -12.64 -11.37
N THR A 11 6.13 -13.94 -11.09
CA THR A 11 5.06 -14.91 -11.32
C THR A 11 3.87 -14.59 -10.41
N ILE A 12 2.69 -14.42 -11.01
CA ILE A 12 1.42 -14.25 -10.30
C ILE A 12 0.65 -15.59 -10.26
N PRO A 13 -0.14 -15.88 -9.22
CA PRO A 13 -0.41 -15.05 -8.03
C PRO A 13 0.77 -14.99 -7.05
N THR A 14 0.98 -13.86 -6.39
CA THR A 14 2.08 -13.64 -5.45
C THR A 14 1.68 -12.71 -4.31
N SER A 15 2.33 -12.86 -3.15
CA SER A 15 2.12 -11.94 -2.04
C SER A 15 3.43 -11.60 -1.32
N LYS A 16 3.52 -10.37 -0.83
CA LYS A 16 4.65 -9.84 -0.08
C LYS A 16 4.17 -8.95 1.04
N THR A 17 4.77 -9.13 2.21
CA THR A 17 4.50 -8.29 3.38
C THR A 17 5.72 -7.46 3.72
N LYS A 18 5.51 -6.17 4.00
CA LYS A 18 6.56 -5.25 4.39
C LYS A 18 6.08 -4.37 5.54
N VAL A 19 6.97 -4.13 6.51
CA VAL A 19 6.68 -3.24 7.63
C VAL A 19 7.14 -1.83 7.27
N PHE A 20 6.23 -0.88 7.42
CA PHE A 20 6.45 0.55 7.28
C PHE A 20 6.34 1.22 8.64
N PHE A 21 6.94 2.40 8.74
CA PHE A 21 6.99 3.21 9.95
C PHE A 21 6.47 4.61 9.63
N THR A 22 6.01 5.33 10.65
CA THR A 22 5.69 6.75 10.53
C THR A 22 6.95 7.54 10.18
N ALA A 23 6.80 8.50 9.27
CA ALA A 23 7.88 9.37 8.80
C ALA A 23 8.08 10.58 9.74
N THR A 24 7.06 10.94 10.53
CA THR A 24 7.11 12.07 11.46
C THR A 24 6.55 11.70 12.83
N ASP A 25 7.00 12.40 13.86
CA ASP A 25 6.46 12.28 15.21
C ASP A 25 4.99 12.72 15.24
N GLY A 26 4.16 11.98 15.98
CA GLY A 26 2.73 12.28 16.11
C GLY A 26 1.91 12.03 14.83
N GLN A 27 2.48 11.38 13.81
CA GLN A 27 1.75 11.05 12.58
C GLN A 27 0.60 10.08 12.86
N THR A 28 -0.64 10.57 12.70
CA THR A 28 -1.87 9.78 12.90
C THR A 28 -2.42 9.19 11.60
N ILE A 29 -1.90 9.66 10.46
CA ILE A 29 -2.35 9.32 9.12
C ILE A 29 -1.14 8.95 8.26
N VAL A 30 -1.16 7.78 7.63
CA VAL A 30 -0.14 7.34 6.67
C VAL A 30 -0.79 7.19 5.30
N GLU A 31 -0.36 8.02 4.35
CA GLU A 31 -0.69 7.86 2.94
C GLU A 31 0.35 6.95 2.27
N THR A 32 -0.12 5.95 1.54
CA THR A 32 0.72 5.08 0.73
C THR A 32 0.25 5.11 -0.72
N ASN A 33 1.17 5.43 -1.61
CA ASN A 33 0.92 5.54 -3.03
C ASN A 33 1.54 4.34 -3.76
N ALA A 34 0.71 3.59 -4.48
CA ALA A 34 1.11 2.44 -5.27
C ALA A 34 1.36 2.85 -6.72
N TYR A 35 2.51 2.46 -7.24
CA TYR A 35 2.93 2.73 -8.61
C TYR A 35 3.35 1.43 -9.28
N GLN A 36 2.93 1.25 -10.52
CA GLN A 36 3.45 0.25 -11.44
C GLN A 36 4.46 0.95 -12.34
N ASP A 37 5.71 0.60 -12.15
CA ASP A 37 6.82 1.27 -12.82
C ASP A 37 7.59 0.27 -13.70
N GLU A 38 7.82 0.65 -14.96
CA GLU A 38 8.58 -0.15 -15.92
C GLU A 38 10.03 0.33 -16.08
N ARG A 39 10.46 1.45 -15.47
CA ARG A 39 11.74 2.11 -15.73
C ARG A 39 12.23 2.92 -14.53
N GLU A 40 13.53 2.81 -14.19
CA GLU A 40 14.21 3.44 -13.04
C GLU A 40 13.96 4.95 -12.74
N PHE A 41 13.24 5.69 -13.58
CA PHE A 41 12.89 7.10 -13.37
C PHE A 41 11.37 7.33 -13.24
N VAL A 42 10.99 8.01 -12.15
CA VAL A 42 9.63 8.32 -11.66
C VAL A 42 8.72 9.08 -12.65
N ARG A 43 9.22 9.53 -13.79
CA ARG A 43 8.46 10.38 -14.72
C ARG A 43 7.41 9.65 -15.55
N ASP A 44 7.53 8.33 -15.69
CA ASP A 44 6.63 7.48 -16.49
C ASP A 44 5.96 6.37 -15.65
N SER A 45 5.97 6.50 -14.32
CA SER A 45 5.35 5.52 -13.42
C SER A 45 3.82 5.56 -13.55
N LYS A 46 3.18 4.43 -13.85
CA LYS A 46 1.71 4.33 -13.85
C LYS A 46 1.22 4.30 -12.41
N PHE A 47 0.55 5.37 -11.98
CA PHE A 47 -0.13 5.39 -10.69
C PHE A 47 -1.25 4.35 -10.69
N LEU A 48 -1.23 3.45 -9.71
CA LEU A 48 -2.26 2.43 -9.54
C LEU A 48 -3.35 2.91 -8.58
N GLY A 49 -2.96 3.59 -7.51
CA GLY A 49 -3.87 4.09 -6.50
C GLY A 49 -3.13 4.58 -5.25
N SER A 50 -3.84 5.33 -4.43
CA SER A 50 -3.39 5.79 -3.11
C SER A 50 -4.31 5.20 -2.06
N PHE A 51 -3.77 4.92 -0.88
CA PHE A 51 -4.58 4.58 0.27
C PHE A 51 -4.10 5.30 1.51
N LEU A 52 -5.09 5.68 2.32
CA LEU A 52 -4.91 6.42 3.54
C LEU A 52 -5.19 5.47 4.71
N LEU A 53 -4.20 5.24 5.57
CA LEU A 53 -4.39 4.57 6.84
C LEU A 53 -4.55 5.63 7.93
N GLU A 54 -5.75 5.75 8.45
CA GLU A 54 -6.10 6.72 9.50
C GLU A 54 -6.20 6.07 10.87
N GLY A 55 -6.08 6.90 11.90
CA GLY A 55 -6.32 6.50 13.28
C GLY A 55 -5.17 5.71 13.90
N ILE A 56 -3.94 5.96 13.41
CA ILE A 56 -2.69 5.57 14.06
C ILE A 56 -2.54 6.44 15.32
N PRO A 57 -2.18 5.86 16.48
CA PRO A 57 -1.99 6.63 17.69
C PRO A 57 -0.77 7.54 17.53
N ALA A 58 -0.89 8.78 18.00
CA ALA A 58 0.23 9.71 18.00
C ALA A 58 1.37 9.15 18.85
N ALA A 59 2.48 8.82 18.20
CA ALA A 59 3.67 8.26 18.82
C ALA A 59 4.92 8.83 18.13
N LEU A 60 6.08 8.60 18.73
CA LEU A 60 7.36 8.96 18.13
C LEU A 60 7.56 8.22 16.82
N LEU A 61 8.32 8.83 15.90
CA LEU A 61 8.70 8.20 14.64
C LEU A 61 9.32 6.81 14.90
N GLY A 62 8.97 5.83 14.06
CA GLY A 62 9.48 4.47 14.21
C GLY A 62 8.82 3.60 15.30
N VAL A 63 7.97 4.17 16.16
CA VAL A 63 7.22 3.39 17.17
C VAL A 63 6.01 2.67 16.55
N PRO A 64 5.13 3.34 15.78
CA PRO A 64 4.07 2.66 15.05
C PRO A 64 4.66 1.75 13.98
N ARG A 65 4.20 0.50 13.96
CA ARG A 65 4.64 -0.52 13.01
C ARG A 65 3.44 -0.92 12.15
N ILE A 66 3.43 -0.43 10.92
CA ILE A 66 2.37 -0.66 9.96
C ILE A 66 2.82 -1.81 9.06
N GLU A 67 2.22 -2.98 9.24
CA GLU A 67 2.46 -4.13 8.37
C GLU A 67 1.57 -4.01 7.13
N VAL A 68 2.19 -3.79 5.98
CA VAL A 68 1.49 -3.71 4.70
C VAL A 68 1.75 -4.97 3.89
N LYS A 69 0.69 -5.75 3.67
CA LYS A 69 0.66 -6.91 2.78
C LYS A 69 0.17 -6.46 1.41
N PHE A 70 0.93 -6.81 0.38
CA PHE A 70 0.57 -6.66 -1.02
C PHE A 70 0.31 -8.05 -1.59
N ASP A 71 -0.83 -8.23 -2.24
CA ASP A 71 -1.30 -9.49 -2.78
C ASP A 71 -1.70 -9.23 -4.24
N ILE A 72 -1.13 -9.97 -5.18
CA ILE A 72 -1.47 -9.89 -6.60
C ILE A 72 -2.09 -11.23 -6.97
N ASP A 73 -3.36 -11.18 -7.39
CA ASP A 73 -4.10 -12.35 -7.83
C ASP A 73 -3.80 -12.71 -9.29
N ALA A 74 -4.24 -13.89 -9.73
CA ALA A 74 -4.13 -14.35 -11.12
C ALA A 74 -4.81 -13.40 -12.13
N ASN A 75 -5.76 -12.57 -11.69
CA ASN A 75 -6.42 -11.56 -12.52
C ASN A 75 -5.68 -10.21 -12.58
N GLU A 76 -4.42 -10.14 -12.14
CA GLU A 76 -3.63 -8.90 -12.03
C GLU A 76 -4.27 -7.83 -11.10
N ILE A 77 -5.09 -8.28 -10.15
CA ILE A 77 -5.70 -7.42 -9.14
C ILE A 77 -4.75 -7.31 -7.96
N LEU A 78 -4.33 -6.08 -7.64
CA LEU A 78 -3.48 -5.79 -6.48
C LEU A 78 -4.35 -5.48 -5.27
N SER A 79 -4.36 -6.36 -4.27
CA SER A 79 -4.94 -6.09 -2.96
C SER A 79 -3.85 -5.65 -1.99
N VAL A 80 -4.04 -4.50 -1.36
CA VAL A 80 -3.12 -3.97 -0.34
C VAL A 80 -3.83 -3.94 1.00
N THR A 81 -3.24 -4.55 2.01
CA THR A 81 -3.76 -4.62 3.38
C THR A 81 -2.74 -4.03 4.33
N ALA A 82 -3.08 -2.95 5.01
CA ALA A 82 -2.27 -2.33 6.05
C ALA A 82 -2.84 -2.66 7.43
N ILE A 83 -1.98 -3.14 8.33
CA ILE A 83 -2.32 -3.48 9.72
C ILE A 83 -1.37 -2.77 10.65
N ASP A 84 -1.89 -1.87 11.48
CA ASP A 84 -1.09 -1.32 12.58
C ASP A 84 -0.94 -2.34 13.70
N LYS A 85 0.29 -2.77 13.99
CA LYS A 85 0.55 -3.81 15.02
C LYS A 85 0.27 -3.32 16.44
N GLY A 86 0.30 -2.00 16.68
CA GLY A 86 0.06 -1.43 18.01
C GLY A 86 -1.42 -1.48 18.39
N THR A 87 -2.28 -1.00 17.50
CA THR A 87 -3.73 -0.88 17.70
C THR A 87 -4.54 -2.03 17.11
N ARG A 88 -3.92 -2.89 16.29
CA ARG A 88 -4.57 -3.94 15.49
C ARG A 88 -5.62 -3.41 14.51
N LYS A 89 -5.63 -2.12 14.20
CA LYS A 89 -6.46 -1.57 13.13
C LYS A 89 -5.98 -2.12 11.80
N LYS A 90 -6.94 -2.56 10.98
CA LYS A 90 -6.73 -3.05 9.63
C LYS A 90 -7.45 -2.12 8.66
N GLN A 91 -6.77 -1.76 7.58
CA GLN A 91 -7.35 -1.12 6.41
C GLN A 91 -6.91 -1.91 5.19
N ASP A 92 -7.81 -2.16 4.25
CA ASP A 92 -7.45 -2.78 2.98
C ASP A 92 -8.10 -2.05 1.81
N ILE A 93 -7.45 -2.18 0.66
CA ILE A 93 -7.87 -1.61 -0.61
C ILE A 93 -7.57 -2.63 -1.71
N THR A 94 -8.48 -2.70 -2.67
CA THR A 94 -8.30 -3.51 -3.88
C THR A 94 -8.15 -2.56 -5.05
N ILE A 95 -7.04 -2.71 -5.77
CA ILE A 95 -6.69 -1.91 -6.93
C ILE A 95 -6.72 -2.81 -8.16
N THR A 96 -7.75 -2.64 -8.98
CA THR A 96 -7.88 -3.26 -10.30
C THR A 96 -7.18 -2.38 -11.33
N GLY A 97 -6.25 -2.93 -12.12
CA GLY A 97 -5.39 -2.20 -13.06
C GLY A 97 -6.09 -1.52 -14.25
N THR A 98 -7.42 -1.57 -14.29
CA THR A 98 -8.28 -1.01 -15.34
C THR A 98 -9.34 -0.13 -14.73
N ASN A 99 -9.21 1.18 -14.97
CA ASN A 99 -10.26 2.19 -15.01
C ASN A 99 -11.22 2.21 -13.81
N THR A 100 -11.06 3.24 -12.97
CA THR A 100 -12.12 3.98 -12.26
C THR A 100 -13.48 3.27 -12.16
N LEU A 101 -13.90 2.92 -10.95
CA LEU A 101 -15.18 3.37 -10.38
C LEU A 101 -15.23 2.92 -8.90
N PRO A 102 -15.51 3.81 -7.94
CA PRO A 102 -15.89 3.40 -6.60
C PRO A 102 -17.20 2.61 -6.69
N SER A 103 -17.23 1.42 -6.09
CA SER A 103 -18.47 0.71 -5.83
C SER A 103 -19.17 1.36 -4.64
N ASP A 104 -19.74 2.54 -4.88
CA ASP A 104 -20.77 3.17 -4.05
C ASP A 104 -21.98 3.46 -4.96
N GLU A 105 -22.62 2.37 -5.41
CA GLU A 105 -23.99 2.38 -5.92
C GLU A 105 -24.61 1.00 -5.65
N VAL A 106 -25.19 0.85 -4.46
CA VAL A 106 -26.43 0.10 -4.21
C VAL A 106 -27.25 0.88 -3.19
#